data_AF-A0A6A6YPV3-F1
#
_entry.id   AF-A0A6A6YPV3-F1
#
_cell.length_a   1.000
_cell.length_b   1.000
_cell.length_c   1.000
_cell.angle_alpha   90.00
_cell.angle_beta   90.00
_cell.angle_gamma   90.00
#
_symmetry.space_group_name_H-M   'P 1'
#
loop_
_entity.id
_entity.type
_entity.pdbx_description
1 polymer ?
#
loop_
_entity_poly.entity_id
_entity_poly.type
_entity_poly.pdbx_seq_one_letter_code
_entity_poly.pdbx_strand_id
1 'polypeptide(L)'
;MPAPTTTLLIEGTFEELVEELATYIDNLKKAHGDEDSNIQAECTALLAENKKDDVLKKLVTGSATLNEAPEKEFIAAYNLLVHLTRQSPNLNMFLPRVCQNLSAPVRSSPANGAGLALSILSTVFNTLQPDNDNRYHVFLAILSVVRRSANFETLRPQLKHLDQWLAAWDMDEEDQRKLYLAIVEVATVAGEEEHAYQYLVRALRTIPSDELSTPESQQLSLRALKSALTHPTHFDFQDLTALDTIQALRNSHPIYFQLLEIFTADLLDDFNDFKDEHDGWIEEQELDADALNRKMRLLTLASIAASTGQTRSLPYAHIAKALQIPSSDVEMWVIDVIRAGLVEGKLSQLTQTFLIHRSTYRVFGENQWREVASRLDMWRNSLVGVLQVIQMEKASFIQMKDAENKEIEAKLNGATSGRAGGFSRLRKEEPELE
;
A
#
# COMPACT_ATOMS: atom_id res chain seq x y z
N MET A 1 12.68 33.81 4.78
CA MET A 1 13.62 32.96 4.04
C MET A 1 13.54 31.57 4.63
N PRO A 2 13.00 30.57 3.92
CA PRO A 2 13.11 29.19 4.41
C PRO A 2 14.59 28.82 4.37
N ALA A 3 15.08 28.19 5.45
CA ALA A 3 16.46 27.73 5.54
C ALA A 3 16.79 26.83 4.33
N PRO A 4 18.03 26.83 3.81
CA PRO A 4 18.43 25.90 2.77
C PRO A 4 18.39 24.49 3.37
N THR A 5 17.33 23.76 3.05
CA THR A 5 17.22 22.34 3.36
C THR A 5 18.28 21.60 2.55
N THR A 6 19.15 20.87 3.26
CA THR A 6 20.20 19.98 2.75
C THR A 6 21.53 20.66 2.36
N THR A 7 22.27 21.15 3.36
CA THR A 7 23.66 21.63 3.18
C THR A 7 24.66 20.46 3.18
N LEU A 8 25.14 20.09 2.00
CA LEU A 8 26.46 19.46 1.84
C LEU A 8 27.50 20.54 2.17
N LEU A 9 28.15 20.45 3.33
CA LEU A 9 29.21 21.38 3.74
C LEU A 9 30.53 20.90 3.14
N ILE A 10 30.90 21.45 1.99
CA ILE A 10 32.20 21.25 1.37
C ILE A 10 32.80 22.65 1.18
N GLU A 11 33.90 22.91 1.87
CA GLU A 11 34.61 24.19 1.83
C GLU A 11 35.80 24.09 0.86
N GLY A 12 35.84 24.96 -0.14
CA GLY A 12 36.93 25.01 -1.12
C GLY A 12 36.51 25.72 -2.41
N THR A 13 37.48 26.22 -3.18
CA THR A 13 37.20 26.74 -4.52
C THR A 13 36.98 25.61 -5.52
N PHE A 14 36.23 25.85 -6.60
CA PHE A 14 35.94 24.82 -7.61
C PHE A 14 37.22 24.19 -8.19
N GLU A 15 38.28 24.98 -8.36
CA GLU A 15 39.56 24.54 -8.91
C GLU A 15 40.30 23.63 -7.93
N GLU A 16 40.39 24.00 -6.65
CA GLU A 16 41.01 23.18 -5.59
C GLU A 16 40.27 21.84 -5.41
N LEU A 17 38.93 21.87 -5.38
CA LEU A 17 38.11 20.68 -5.18
C LEU A 17 38.18 19.70 -6.36
N VAL A 18 38.35 20.21 -7.59
CA VAL A 18 38.59 19.37 -8.77
C VAL A 18 39.98 18.76 -8.73
N GLU A 19 41.01 19.51 -8.35
CA GLU A 19 42.38 19.00 -8.24
C GLU A 19 42.50 17.93 -7.14
N GLU A 20 41.88 18.13 -5.98
CA GLU A 20 41.82 17.15 -4.89
C GLU A 20 41.12 15.85 -5.30
N LEU A 21 40.00 15.94 -6.03
CA LEU A 21 39.29 14.76 -6.48
C LEU A 21 40.01 14.05 -7.64
N ALA A 22 40.63 14.79 -8.56
CA ALA A 22 41.39 14.23 -9.67
C ALA A 22 42.67 13.52 -9.18
N THR A 23 43.40 14.11 -8.23
CA THR A 23 44.56 13.47 -7.58
C THR A 23 44.15 12.21 -6.85
N TYR A 24 43.01 12.23 -6.14
CA TYR A 24 42.49 11.06 -5.45
C TYR A 24 42.11 9.93 -6.41
N ILE A 25 41.42 10.24 -7.53
CA ILE A 25 41.08 9.26 -8.57
C ILE A 25 42.33 8.66 -9.22
N ASP A 26 43.34 9.48 -9.55
CA ASP A 26 44.59 8.99 -10.14
C ASP A 26 45.38 8.11 -9.14
N ASN A 27 45.37 8.43 -7.85
CA ASN A 27 45.99 7.59 -6.83
C ASN A 27 45.29 6.22 -6.69
N LEU A 28 43.97 6.18 -6.79
CA LEU A 28 43.21 4.93 -6.79
C LEU A 28 43.48 4.08 -8.03
N LYS A 29 43.54 4.70 -9.22
CA LYS A 29 43.89 3.99 -10.47
C LYS A 29 45.30 3.43 -10.47
N LYS A 30 46.27 4.20 -9.95
CA LYS A 30 47.65 3.75 -9.77
C LYS A 30 47.76 2.58 -8.79
N ALA A 31 46.96 2.57 -7.72
CA ALA A 31 46.92 1.47 -6.76
C ALA A 31 46.35 0.16 -7.37
N HIS A 32 45.53 0.25 -8.41
CA HIS A 32 44.87 -0.90 -9.07
C HIS A 32 45.50 -1.33 -10.41
N GLY A 33 46.68 -0.79 -10.76
CA GLY A 33 47.52 -1.31 -11.86
C GLY A 33 47.43 -0.58 -13.20
N ASP A 34 46.85 0.63 -13.24
CA ASP A 34 46.72 1.45 -14.45
C ASP A 34 47.69 2.66 -14.38
N GLU A 35 48.98 2.41 -14.69
CA GLU A 35 50.08 3.39 -14.55
C GLU A 35 49.99 4.61 -15.51
N ASP A 36 49.17 4.53 -16.57
CA ASP A 36 49.03 5.57 -17.60
C ASP A 36 47.92 6.62 -17.31
N SER A 37 47.26 6.54 -16.16
CA SER A 37 46.16 7.46 -15.83
C SER A 37 46.67 8.82 -15.33
N ASN A 38 46.40 9.86 -16.11
CA ASN A 38 46.83 11.24 -15.86
C ASN A 38 45.63 12.21 -15.91
N ILE A 39 44.54 11.85 -15.20
CA ILE A 39 43.30 12.63 -15.19
C ILE A 39 43.56 14.02 -14.57
N GLN A 40 44.49 14.13 -13.62
CA GLN A 40 44.93 15.39 -13.05
C GLN A 40 45.54 16.34 -14.09
N ALA A 41 46.40 15.85 -15.00
CA ALA A 41 47.03 16.66 -16.04
C ALA A 41 46.02 17.11 -17.12
N GLU A 42 45.03 16.26 -17.43
CA GLU A 42 43.95 16.61 -18.37
C GLU A 42 42.94 17.58 -17.74
N CYS A 43 42.58 17.39 -16.46
CA CYS A 43 41.68 18.29 -15.74
C CYS A 43 42.30 19.67 -15.53
N THR A 44 43.59 19.76 -15.20
CA THR A 44 44.31 21.04 -15.06
C THR A 44 44.45 21.75 -16.41
N ALA A 45 44.69 21.03 -17.51
CA ALA A 45 44.70 21.61 -18.87
C ALA A 45 43.32 22.14 -19.30
N LEU A 46 42.24 21.40 -18.99
CA LEU A 46 40.87 21.80 -19.33
C LEU A 46 40.33 22.92 -18.42
N LEU A 47 40.80 23.01 -17.18
CA LEU A 47 40.55 24.15 -16.29
C LEU A 47 41.25 25.41 -16.81
N ALA A 48 42.47 25.30 -17.35
CA ALA A 48 43.17 26.42 -17.99
C ALA A 48 42.45 26.93 -19.26
N GLU A 49 41.69 26.08 -19.95
CA GLU A 49 40.82 26.45 -21.07
C GLU A 49 39.41 26.93 -20.65
N ASN A 50 39.10 26.99 -19.35
CA ASN A 50 37.82 27.39 -18.78
C ASN A 50 36.62 26.53 -19.22
N LYS A 51 36.86 25.28 -19.67
CA LYS A 51 35.84 24.32 -20.11
C LYS A 51 35.36 23.44 -18.95
N LYS A 52 34.65 24.06 -18.00
CA LYS A 52 34.19 23.41 -16.76
C LYS A 52 33.37 22.14 -16.98
N ASP A 53 32.59 22.06 -18.06
CA ASP A 53 31.76 20.89 -18.36
C ASP A 53 32.56 19.68 -18.85
N ASP A 54 33.66 19.88 -19.58
CA ASP A 54 34.47 18.77 -20.09
C ASP A 54 35.37 18.18 -18.99
N VAL A 55 35.82 19.02 -18.04
CA VAL A 55 36.45 18.59 -16.79
C VAL A 55 35.52 17.67 -16.00
N LEU A 56 34.25 18.07 -15.84
CA LEU A 56 33.25 17.27 -15.14
C LEU A 56 32.90 15.97 -15.88
N LYS A 57 32.86 15.96 -17.22
CA LYS A 57 32.69 14.71 -17.99
C LYS A 57 33.81 13.72 -17.68
N LYS A 58 35.06 14.17 -17.70
CA LYS A 58 36.23 13.33 -17.43
C LYS A 58 36.23 12.82 -16.00
N LEU A 59 35.94 13.68 -15.04
CA LEU A 59 35.81 13.36 -13.62
C LEU A 59 34.69 12.35 -13.35
N VAL A 60 33.50 12.54 -13.94
CA VAL A 60 32.36 11.61 -13.83
C VAL A 60 32.67 10.29 -14.53
N THR A 61 33.42 10.28 -15.61
CA THR A 61 33.88 9.02 -16.25
C THR A 61 34.90 8.30 -15.37
N GLY A 62 35.80 9.05 -14.73
CA GLY A 62 36.76 8.56 -13.74
C GLY A 62 36.11 8.07 -12.45
N SER A 63 34.93 8.60 -12.09
CA SER A 63 34.19 8.22 -10.88
C SER A 63 33.76 6.74 -10.83
N ALA A 64 33.82 6.01 -11.96
CA ALA A 64 33.64 4.56 -11.96
C ALA A 64 34.69 3.84 -11.08
N THR A 65 35.88 4.40 -10.94
CA THR A 65 36.97 3.85 -10.09
C THR A 65 36.77 4.14 -8.61
N LEU A 66 35.88 5.06 -8.24
CA LEU A 66 35.52 5.29 -6.84
C LEU A 66 34.79 4.09 -6.23
N ASN A 67 34.21 3.19 -7.05
CA ASN A 67 33.63 1.92 -6.60
C ASN A 67 34.66 0.91 -6.04
N GLU A 68 35.95 1.19 -6.21
CA GLU A 68 37.07 0.41 -5.66
C GLU A 68 37.69 1.09 -4.44
N ALA A 69 37.24 2.30 -4.10
CA ALA A 69 37.77 3.09 -2.98
C ALA A 69 37.43 2.47 -1.60
N PRO A 70 38.25 2.75 -0.56
CA PRO A 70 37.99 2.29 0.80
C PRO A 70 36.67 2.82 1.36
N GLU A 71 35.96 2.02 2.17
CA GLU A 71 34.65 2.37 2.74
C GLU A 71 34.61 3.74 3.44
N LYS A 72 35.69 4.11 4.14
CA LYS A 72 35.77 5.34 4.94
C LYS A 72 35.79 6.61 4.09
N GLU A 73 36.33 6.52 2.87
CA GLU A 73 36.53 7.66 1.98
C GLU A 73 35.48 7.69 0.86
N PHE A 74 34.75 6.60 0.67
CA PHE A 74 33.72 6.43 -0.35
C PHE A 74 32.61 7.50 -0.29
N ILE A 75 32.03 7.73 0.90
CA ILE A 75 30.96 8.72 1.08
C ILE A 75 31.48 10.14 0.81
N ALA A 76 32.67 10.47 1.32
CA ALA A 76 33.24 11.81 1.16
C ALA A 76 33.57 12.11 -0.31
N ALA A 77 34.18 11.17 -1.02
CA ALA A 77 34.56 11.32 -2.43
C ALA A 77 33.33 11.49 -3.34
N TYR A 78 32.27 10.71 -3.12
CA TYR A 78 31.03 10.87 -3.89
C TYR A 78 30.25 12.13 -3.51
N ASN A 79 30.23 12.53 -2.24
CA ASN A 79 29.61 13.81 -1.84
C ASN A 79 30.34 15.01 -2.47
N LEU A 80 31.67 14.94 -2.58
CA LEU A 80 32.48 15.93 -3.31
C LEU A 80 32.12 15.97 -4.79
N LEU A 81 32.01 14.81 -5.44
CA LEU A 81 31.55 14.71 -6.83
C LEU A 81 30.15 15.30 -7.03
N VAL A 82 29.22 15.00 -6.11
CA VAL A 82 27.85 15.53 -6.15
C VAL A 82 27.84 17.06 -6.00
N HIS A 83 28.68 17.61 -5.13
CA HIS A 83 28.82 19.06 -4.99
C HIS A 83 29.39 19.73 -6.24
N LEU A 84 30.42 19.13 -6.86
CA LEU A 84 31.03 19.63 -8.09
C LEU A 84 30.06 19.60 -9.28
N THR A 85 29.28 18.51 -9.42
CA THR A 85 28.26 18.41 -10.46
C THR A 85 27.12 19.44 -10.27
N ARG A 86 26.78 19.80 -9.03
CA ARG A 86 25.79 20.84 -8.71
C ARG A 86 26.22 22.24 -9.14
N GLN A 87 27.52 22.52 -9.14
CA GLN A 87 28.06 23.82 -9.55
C GLN A 87 28.00 24.05 -11.07
N SER A 88 27.72 22.99 -11.84
CA SER A 88 27.55 23.08 -13.29
C SER A 88 26.09 23.32 -13.71
N PRO A 89 25.84 24.13 -14.74
CA PRO A 89 24.50 24.33 -15.29
C PRO A 89 23.96 23.09 -16.03
N ASN A 90 24.84 22.13 -16.38
CA ASN A 90 24.52 20.93 -17.19
C ASN A 90 24.31 19.66 -16.34
N LEU A 91 23.59 19.80 -15.22
CA LEU A 91 23.36 18.73 -14.23
C LEU A 91 22.71 17.47 -14.83
N ASN A 92 21.85 17.65 -15.84
CA ASN A 92 21.10 16.59 -16.52
C ASN A 92 21.99 15.59 -17.28
N MET A 93 23.18 16.01 -17.73
CA MET A 93 24.10 15.13 -18.46
C MET A 93 24.92 14.23 -17.52
N PHE A 94 25.21 14.71 -16.31
CA PHE A 94 26.12 14.06 -15.37
C PHE A 94 25.41 13.11 -14.41
N LEU A 95 24.21 13.47 -13.96
CA LEU A 95 23.47 12.72 -12.94
C LEU A 95 23.17 11.27 -13.35
N PRO A 96 22.70 10.97 -14.58
CA PRO A 96 22.46 9.59 -14.99
C PRO A 96 23.73 8.73 -14.95
N ARG A 97 24.89 9.32 -15.28
CA ARG A 97 26.17 8.61 -15.25
C ARG A 97 26.68 8.37 -13.84
N VAL A 98 26.51 9.33 -12.94
CA VAL A 98 26.80 9.16 -11.50
C VAL A 98 25.89 8.09 -10.90
N CYS A 99 24.59 8.11 -11.20
CA CYS A 99 23.63 7.09 -10.80
C CYS A 99 23.97 5.70 -11.33
N GLN A 100 24.41 5.60 -12.59
CA GLN A 100 24.87 4.34 -13.20
C GLN A 100 26.13 3.79 -12.52
N ASN A 101 27.06 4.67 -12.12
CA ASN A 101 28.24 4.26 -11.38
C ASN A 101 27.89 3.82 -9.96
N LEU A 102 26.97 4.51 -9.28
CA LEU A 102 26.51 4.15 -7.93
C LEU A 102 25.62 2.89 -7.91
N SER A 103 24.92 2.60 -9.00
CA SER A 103 24.15 1.35 -9.13
C SER A 103 25.02 0.13 -9.43
N ALA A 104 26.26 0.32 -9.91
CA ALA A 104 27.24 -0.75 -10.07
C ALA A 104 27.64 -1.36 -8.70
N PRO A 105 28.12 -2.62 -8.66
CA PRO A 105 28.54 -3.24 -7.41
C PRO A 105 29.83 -2.59 -6.89
N VAL A 106 29.77 -2.06 -5.67
CA VAL A 106 30.94 -1.57 -4.94
C VAL A 106 31.84 -2.76 -4.63
N ARG A 107 33.01 -2.83 -5.28
CA ARG A 107 33.92 -3.99 -5.20
C ARG A 107 34.70 -4.01 -3.89
N SER A 108 34.89 -2.85 -3.27
CA SER A 108 35.66 -2.71 -2.03
C SER A 108 34.97 -3.35 -0.82
N SER A 109 33.63 -3.40 -0.80
CA SER A 109 32.87 -3.97 0.32
C SER A 109 31.55 -4.62 -0.09
N PRO A 110 31.54 -5.95 -0.27
CA PRO A 110 30.35 -6.71 -0.67
C PRO A 110 29.19 -6.64 0.35
N ALA A 111 29.49 -6.50 1.64
CA ALA A 111 28.48 -6.53 2.71
C ALA A 111 27.84 -5.15 2.96
N ASN A 112 28.64 -4.08 3.04
CA ASN A 112 28.14 -2.73 3.38
C ASN A 112 28.01 -1.80 2.17
N GLY A 113 28.56 -2.17 1.01
CA GLY A 113 28.63 -1.30 -0.16
C GLY A 113 27.25 -0.85 -0.66
N ALA A 114 26.22 -1.69 -0.53
CA ALA A 114 24.85 -1.30 -0.88
C ALA A 114 24.28 -0.22 0.05
N GLY A 115 24.54 -0.30 1.36
CA GLY A 115 24.12 0.72 2.32
C GLY A 115 24.82 2.06 2.08
N LEU A 116 26.12 2.03 1.77
CA LEU A 116 26.89 3.22 1.42
C LEU A 116 26.35 3.88 0.14
N ALA A 117 26.13 3.11 -0.92
CA ALA A 117 25.55 3.61 -2.16
C ALA A 117 24.14 4.21 -1.95
N LEU A 118 23.30 3.58 -1.13
CA LEU A 118 21.97 4.12 -0.78
C LEU A 118 22.05 5.43 0.00
N SER A 119 23.02 5.58 0.92
CA SER A 119 23.21 6.82 1.67
C SER A 119 23.58 8.00 0.76
N ILE A 120 24.45 7.75 -0.23
CA ILE A 120 24.86 8.74 -1.22
C ILE A 120 23.70 9.06 -2.14
N LEU A 121 23.01 8.05 -2.69
CA LEU A 121 21.86 8.26 -3.57
C LEU A 121 20.71 8.98 -2.85
N SER A 122 20.50 8.71 -1.56
CA SER A 122 19.54 9.45 -0.73
C SER A 122 19.98 10.92 -0.55
N THR A 123 21.28 11.16 -0.36
CA THR A 123 21.83 12.53 -0.30
C THR A 123 21.64 13.25 -1.63
N VAL A 124 21.89 12.58 -2.75
CA VAL A 124 21.60 13.10 -4.10
C VAL A 124 20.11 13.42 -4.22
N PHE A 125 19.22 12.48 -3.93
CA PHE A 125 17.77 12.70 -4.01
C PHE A 125 17.29 13.90 -3.18
N ASN A 126 17.81 14.05 -1.96
CA ASN A 126 17.45 15.13 -1.04
C ASN A 126 18.08 16.49 -1.37
N THR A 127 19.13 16.52 -2.21
CA THR A 127 19.81 17.76 -2.62
C THR A 127 19.27 18.35 -3.92
N LEU A 128 18.64 17.53 -4.78
CA LEU A 128 17.89 18.03 -5.94
C LEU A 128 16.63 18.79 -5.50
N GLN A 129 16.12 19.70 -6.33
CA GLN A 129 14.82 20.35 -6.11
C GLN A 129 13.67 19.36 -6.36
N PRO A 130 12.51 19.51 -5.67
CA PRO A 130 11.37 18.60 -5.79
C PRO A 130 10.79 18.50 -7.20
N ASP A 131 10.82 19.59 -7.95
CA ASP A 131 10.21 19.71 -9.29
C ASP A 131 11.14 19.22 -10.42
N ASN A 132 12.29 18.62 -10.09
CA ASN A 132 13.27 18.21 -11.09
C ASN A 132 13.05 16.74 -11.51
N ASP A 133 12.72 16.52 -12.79
CA ASP A 133 12.50 15.21 -13.42
C ASP A 133 13.63 14.22 -13.16
N ASN A 134 14.87 14.69 -13.00
CA ASN A 134 16.00 13.81 -12.72
C ASN A 134 15.87 13.03 -11.40
N ARG A 135 15.01 13.47 -10.46
CA ARG A 135 14.71 12.71 -9.24
C ARG A 135 14.12 11.32 -9.56
N TYR A 136 13.37 11.19 -10.65
CA TYR A 136 12.88 9.91 -11.14
C TYR A 136 14.03 8.96 -11.47
N HIS A 137 15.02 9.42 -12.25
CA HIS A 137 16.18 8.59 -12.62
C HIS A 137 17.06 8.22 -11.40
N VAL A 138 17.21 9.13 -10.43
CA VAL A 138 17.89 8.83 -9.16
C VAL A 138 17.12 7.77 -8.38
N PHE A 139 15.79 7.87 -8.33
CA PHE A 139 14.96 6.90 -7.62
C PHE A 139 14.98 5.52 -8.28
N LEU A 140 14.97 5.43 -9.61
CA LEU A 140 15.20 4.16 -10.31
C LEU A 140 16.57 3.55 -9.98
N ALA A 141 17.61 4.38 -9.87
CA ALA A 141 18.93 3.91 -9.45
C ALA A 141 18.91 3.39 -8.00
N ILE A 142 18.21 4.07 -7.08
CA ILE A 142 17.97 3.59 -5.71
C ILE A 142 17.30 2.22 -5.74
N LEU A 143 16.21 2.06 -6.50
CA LEU A 143 15.51 0.79 -6.63
C LEU A 143 16.43 -0.33 -7.15
N SER A 144 17.27 -0.04 -8.15
CA SER A 144 18.24 -1.02 -8.66
C SER A 144 19.25 -1.50 -7.61
N VAL A 145 19.69 -0.61 -6.71
CA VAL A 145 20.59 -0.95 -5.59
C VAL A 145 19.85 -1.73 -4.49
N VAL A 146 18.61 -1.35 -4.18
CA VAL A 146 17.76 -2.08 -3.23
C VAL A 146 17.46 -3.48 -3.76
N ARG A 147 17.21 -3.64 -5.07
CA ARG A 147 17.00 -4.96 -5.70
C ARG A 147 18.15 -5.92 -5.43
N ARG A 148 19.40 -5.43 -5.51
CA ARG A 148 20.60 -6.25 -5.27
C ARG A 148 20.81 -6.57 -3.79
N SER A 149 20.46 -5.65 -2.89
CA SER A 149 20.67 -5.82 -1.45
C SER A 149 19.51 -6.48 -0.72
N ALA A 150 18.35 -6.64 -1.38
CA ALA A 150 17.09 -7.12 -0.80
C ALA A 150 16.62 -6.32 0.44
N ASN A 151 17.11 -5.10 0.65
CA ASN A 151 16.83 -4.29 1.83
C ASN A 151 15.55 -3.43 1.67
N PHE A 152 14.40 -4.09 1.48
CA PHE A 152 13.11 -3.41 1.27
C PHE A 152 12.61 -2.59 2.47
N GLU A 153 13.04 -2.94 3.70
CA GLU A 153 12.67 -2.23 4.93
C GLU A 153 12.98 -0.73 4.90
N THR A 154 14.09 -0.36 4.26
CA THR A 154 14.49 1.06 4.12
C THR A 154 13.62 1.81 3.11
N LEU A 155 13.07 1.10 2.13
CA LEU A 155 12.24 1.64 1.06
C LEU A 155 10.77 1.81 1.51
N ARG A 156 10.27 0.91 2.37
CA ARG A 156 8.86 0.86 2.79
C ARG A 156 8.28 2.20 3.31
N PRO A 157 8.97 2.98 4.17
CA PRO A 157 8.46 4.28 4.60
C PRO A 157 8.42 5.31 3.47
N GLN A 158 9.41 5.27 2.57
CA GLN A 158 9.57 6.21 1.47
C GLN A 158 8.47 6.05 0.41
N LEU A 159 8.02 4.82 0.19
CA LEU A 159 6.94 4.51 -0.75
C LEU A 159 5.60 5.19 -0.43
N LYS A 160 5.38 5.63 0.83
CA LYS A 160 4.18 6.40 1.20
C LYS A 160 4.14 7.80 0.57
N HIS A 161 5.30 8.33 0.21
CA HIS A 161 5.44 9.62 -0.46
C HIS A 161 5.39 9.51 -1.98
N LEU A 162 5.32 8.30 -2.53
CA LEU A 162 5.37 8.05 -3.97
C LEU A 162 4.26 8.80 -4.73
N ASP A 163 3.03 8.77 -4.22
CA ASP A 163 1.89 9.46 -4.86
C ASP A 163 2.10 10.99 -4.91
N GLN A 164 2.78 11.56 -3.92
CA GLN A 164 3.14 12.99 -3.89
C GLN A 164 4.29 13.30 -4.87
N TRP A 165 5.26 12.40 -4.98
CA TRP A 165 6.38 12.55 -5.90
C TRP A 165 5.94 12.44 -7.36
N LEU A 166 5.08 11.47 -7.68
CA LEU A 166 4.53 11.30 -9.01
C LEU A 166 3.74 12.54 -9.46
N ALA A 167 2.97 13.15 -8.56
CA ALA A 167 2.25 14.39 -8.84
C ALA A 167 3.19 15.60 -9.04
N ALA A 168 4.34 15.64 -8.36
CA ALA A 168 5.31 16.73 -8.49
C ALA A 168 6.17 16.61 -9.76
N TRP A 169 6.39 15.40 -10.27
CA TRP A 169 7.22 15.13 -11.44
C TRP A 169 6.46 15.19 -12.77
N ASP A 170 5.14 15.41 -12.75
CA ASP A 170 4.26 15.49 -13.93
C ASP A 170 4.54 14.36 -14.96
N MET A 171 4.70 13.12 -14.46
CA MET A 171 5.15 12.00 -15.28
C MET A 171 4.03 11.41 -16.13
N ASP A 172 4.39 11.07 -17.37
CA ASP A 172 3.55 10.28 -18.26
C ASP A 172 3.22 8.89 -17.68
N GLU A 173 2.06 8.36 -18.05
CA GLU A 173 1.56 7.06 -17.56
C GLU A 173 2.53 5.90 -17.86
N GLU A 174 3.28 5.97 -18.96
CA GLU A 174 4.31 4.98 -19.33
C GLU A 174 5.47 4.93 -18.33
N ASP A 175 5.96 6.09 -17.87
CA ASP A 175 7.08 6.15 -16.94
C ASP A 175 6.65 5.83 -15.51
N GLN A 176 5.41 6.18 -15.15
CA GLN A 176 4.80 5.69 -13.91
C GLN A 176 4.74 4.16 -13.89
N ARG A 177 4.34 3.54 -15.01
CA ARG A 177 4.30 2.07 -15.15
C ARG A 177 5.68 1.45 -14.98
N LYS A 178 6.70 1.97 -15.64
CA LYS A 178 8.10 1.50 -15.48
C LYS A 178 8.54 1.57 -14.02
N LEU A 179 8.18 2.63 -13.32
CA LEU A 179 8.50 2.78 -11.90
C LEU A 179 7.81 1.73 -11.03
N TYR A 180 6.50 1.55 -11.21
CA TYR A 180 5.76 0.54 -10.46
C TYR A 180 6.32 -0.86 -10.71
N LEU A 181 6.63 -1.20 -11.98
CA LEU A 181 7.25 -2.48 -12.30
C LEU A 181 8.62 -2.66 -11.64
N ALA A 182 9.45 -1.62 -11.59
CA ALA A 182 10.72 -1.66 -10.86
C ALA A 182 10.50 -1.92 -9.35
N ILE A 183 9.49 -1.31 -8.73
CA ILE A 183 9.13 -1.56 -7.32
C ILE A 183 8.65 -3.00 -7.13
N VAL A 184 7.81 -3.52 -8.05
CA VAL A 184 7.33 -4.91 -8.01
C VAL A 184 8.49 -5.89 -8.06
N GLU A 185 9.48 -5.68 -8.94
CA GLU A 185 10.66 -6.52 -9.02
C GLU A 185 11.48 -6.50 -7.73
N VAL A 186 11.69 -5.32 -7.14
CA VAL A 186 12.41 -5.16 -5.87
C VAL A 186 11.67 -5.90 -4.75
N ALA A 187 10.36 -5.71 -4.64
CA ALA A 187 9.52 -6.36 -3.62
C ALA A 187 9.49 -7.89 -3.79
N THR A 188 9.44 -8.39 -5.03
CA THR A 188 9.48 -9.83 -5.33
C THR A 188 10.81 -10.45 -4.86
N VAL A 189 11.94 -9.77 -5.11
CA VAL A 189 13.27 -10.25 -4.68
C VAL A 189 13.41 -10.23 -3.16
N ALA A 190 12.79 -9.25 -2.48
CA ALA A 190 12.79 -9.16 -1.03
C ALA A 190 11.83 -10.15 -0.33
N GLY A 191 10.97 -10.86 -1.09
CA GLY A 191 9.95 -11.76 -0.53
C GLY A 191 8.71 -11.04 0.00
N GLU A 192 8.52 -9.77 -0.33
CA GLU A 192 7.40 -8.93 0.10
C GLU A 192 6.24 -9.02 -0.92
N GLU A 193 5.60 -10.18 -0.98
CA GLU A 193 4.58 -10.50 -2.00
C GLU A 193 3.35 -9.58 -1.95
N GLU A 194 2.90 -9.17 -0.77
CA GLU A 194 1.73 -8.29 -0.61
C GLU A 194 1.98 -6.90 -1.22
N HIS A 195 3.14 -6.31 -0.94
CA HIS A 195 3.52 -5.02 -1.52
C HIS A 195 3.74 -5.14 -3.03
N ALA A 196 4.38 -6.23 -3.48
CA ALA A 196 4.55 -6.50 -4.91
C ALA A 196 3.21 -6.55 -5.64
N TYR A 197 2.23 -7.25 -5.08
CA TYR A 197 0.89 -7.36 -5.65
C TYR A 197 0.18 -6.00 -5.71
N GLN A 198 0.20 -5.22 -4.62
CA GLN A 198 -0.43 -3.90 -4.58
C GLN A 198 0.12 -2.94 -5.65
N TYR A 199 1.44 -2.90 -5.84
CA TYR A 199 2.05 -2.07 -6.87
C TYR A 199 1.83 -2.61 -8.29
N LEU A 200 1.69 -3.92 -8.46
CA LEU A 200 1.34 -4.53 -9.74
C LEU A 200 -0.08 -4.13 -10.17
N VAL A 201 -1.05 -4.16 -9.26
CA VAL A 201 -2.41 -3.67 -9.52
C VAL A 201 -2.40 -2.17 -9.87
N ARG A 202 -1.58 -1.36 -9.19
CA ARG A 202 -1.40 0.06 -9.55
C ARG A 202 -0.81 0.23 -10.95
N ALA A 203 0.18 -0.57 -11.33
CA ALA A 203 0.74 -0.54 -12.68
C ALA A 203 -0.31 -0.87 -13.74
N LEU A 204 -1.16 -1.88 -13.51
CA LEU A 204 -2.22 -2.24 -14.45
C LEU A 204 -3.27 -1.13 -14.62
N ARG A 205 -3.55 -0.34 -13.57
CA ARG A 205 -4.46 0.82 -13.66
C ARG A 205 -3.94 1.97 -14.52
N THR A 206 -2.63 2.03 -14.76
CA THR A 206 -2.01 3.05 -15.63
C THR A 206 -1.98 2.65 -17.11
N ILE A 207 -2.56 1.50 -17.47
CA ILE A 207 -2.59 1.06 -18.87
C ILE A 207 -3.80 1.74 -19.55
N PRO A 208 -3.57 2.56 -20.59
CA PRO A 208 -4.65 3.21 -21.31
C PRO A 208 -5.48 2.18 -22.09
N SER A 209 -6.74 2.53 -22.38
CA SER A 209 -7.69 1.64 -23.05
C SER A 209 -7.22 1.15 -24.44
N ASP A 210 -6.32 1.90 -25.08
CA ASP A 210 -5.77 1.56 -26.39
C ASP A 210 -4.70 0.45 -26.33
N GLU A 211 -4.04 0.26 -25.18
CA GLU A 211 -2.95 -0.72 -24.99
C GLU A 211 -3.41 -2.03 -24.31
N LEU A 212 -4.70 -2.17 -24.02
CA LEU A 212 -5.22 -3.30 -23.24
C LEU A 212 -4.92 -4.67 -23.86
N SER A 213 -4.86 -4.75 -25.19
CA SER A 213 -4.63 -6.00 -25.94
C SER A 213 -3.17 -6.23 -26.32
N THR A 214 -2.24 -5.37 -25.88
CA THR A 214 -0.81 -5.58 -26.14
C THR A 214 -0.30 -6.85 -25.44
N PRO A 215 0.66 -7.57 -26.04
CA PRO A 215 1.20 -8.80 -25.42
C PRO A 215 1.87 -8.52 -24.07
N GLU A 216 2.45 -7.32 -23.88
CA GLU A 216 3.04 -6.91 -22.61
C GLU A 216 1.96 -6.72 -21.53
N SER A 217 0.86 -6.02 -21.82
CA SER A 217 -0.28 -5.88 -20.92
C SER A 217 -0.90 -7.23 -20.54
N GLN A 218 -1.01 -8.14 -21.50
CA GLN A 218 -1.50 -9.50 -21.26
C GLN A 218 -0.57 -10.26 -20.31
N GLN A 219 0.74 -10.23 -20.53
CA GLN A 219 1.71 -10.89 -19.65
C GLN A 219 1.70 -10.31 -18.24
N LEU A 220 1.60 -8.99 -18.10
CA LEU A 220 1.47 -8.33 -16.80
C LEU A 220 0.17 -8.73 -16.08
N SER A 221 -0.94 -8.81 -16.81
CA SER A 221 -2.23 -9.22 -16.27
C SER A 221 -2.22 -10.69 -15.84
N LEU A 222 -1.59 -11.57 -16.62
CA LEU A 222 -1.38 -12.98 -16.24
C LEU A 222 -0.48 -13.09 -15.00
N ARG A 223 0.59 -12.30 -14.91
CA ARG A 223 1.45 -12.26 -13.72
C ARG A 223 0.68 -11.82 -12.49
N ALA A 224 -0.19 -10.81 -12.61
CA ALA A 224 -1.03 -10.33 -11.51
C ALA A 224 -2.04 -11.40 -11.07
N LEU A 225 -2.69 -12.06 -12.02
CA LEU A 225 -3.63 -13.14 -11.75
C LEU A 225 -2.95 -14.32 -11.06
N LYS A 226 -1.80 -14.80 -11.58
CA LYS A 226 -1.02 -15.87 -10.94
C LYS A 226 -0.61 -15.48 -9.53
N SER A 227 -0.12 -14.26 -9.33
CA SER A 227 0.26 -13.74 -8.00
C SER A 227 -0.92 -13.74 -7.03
N ALA A 228 -2.09 -13.26 -7.44
CA ALA A 228 -3.30 -13.26 -6.60
C ALA A 228 -3.78 -14.67 -6.24
N LEU A 229 -3.78 -15.57 -7.22
CA LEU A 229 -4.20 -16.96 -7.04
C LEU A 229 -3.26 -17.71 -6.08
N THR A 230 -1.94 -17.52 -6.19
CA THR A 230 -0.96 -18.17 -5.32
C THR A 230 -0.90 -17.54 -3.92
N HIS A 231 -1.15 -16.23 -3.77
CA HIS A 231 -0.96 -15.55 -2.50
C HIS A 231 -1.94 -16.04 -1.41
N PRO A 232 -1.48 -16.61 -0.29
CA PRO A 232 -2.34 -17.35 0.64
C PRO A 232 -3.34 -16.48 1.41
N THR A 233 -3.08 -15.18 1.54
CA THR A 233 -3.95 -14.24 2.29
C THR A 233 -4.79 -13.34 1.38
N HIS A 234 -4.64 -13.44 0.05
CA HIS A 234 -5.44 -12.69 -0.90
C HIS A 234 -6.68 -13.51 -1.30
N PHE A 235 -7.85 -13.01 -0.91
CA PHE A 235 -9.14 -13.66 -1.09
C PHE A 235 -10.18 -12.79 -1.79
N ASP A 236 -9.91 -11.48 -1.92
CA ASP A 236 -10.78 -10.52 -2.61
C ASP A 236 -10.22 -10.24 -3.99
N PHE A 237 -10.92 -10.70 -5.03
CA PHE A 237 -10.53 -10.55 -6.42
C PHE A 237 -11.30 -9.41 -7.13
N GLN A 238 -12.07 -8.62 -6.39
CA GLN A 238 -12.81 -7.49 -6.95
C GLN A 238 -11.86 -6.41 -7.51
N ASP A 239 -10.69 -6.27 -6.89
CA ASP A 239 -9.60 -5.41 -7.34
C ASP A 239 -9.10 -5.74 -8.75
N LEU A 240 -9.05 -7.02 -9.12
CA LEU A 240 -8.65 -7.51 -10.43
C LEU A 240 -9.80 -7.48 -11.44
N THR A 241 -10.99 -7.94 -11.06
CA THR A 241 -12.15 -7.96 -11.97
C THR A 241 -12.56 -6.56 -12.42
N ALA A 242 -12.28 -5.52 -11.63
CA ALA A 242 -12.53 -4.13 -11.98
C ALA A 242 -11.53 -3.57 -13.03
N LEU A 243 -10.44 -4.27 -13.35
CA LEU A 243 -9.43 -3.80 -14.31
C LEU A 243 -9.81 -4.18 -15.75
N ASP A 244 -9.78 -3.18 -16.64
CA ASP A 244 -10.08 -3.39 -18.06
C ASP A 244 -9.07 -4.35 -18.74
N THR A 245 -7.81 -4.36 -18.29
CA THR A 245 -6.77 -5.26 -18.82
C THR A 245 -7.09 -6.72 -18.54
N ILE A 246 -7.76 -7.00 -17.42
CA ILE A 246 -8.17 -8.35 -17.02
C ILE A 246 -9.46 -8.75 -17.72
N GLN A 247 -10.37 -7.82 -17.95
CA GLN A 247 -11.53 -8.07 -18.80
C GLN A 247 -11.13 -8.38 -20.25
N ALA A 248 -10.05 -7.74 -20.76
CA ALA A 248 -9.50 -8.05 -22.07
C ALA A 248 -8.94 -9.50 -22.17
N LEU A 249 -8.52 -10.10 -21.04
CA LEU A 249 -8.06 -11.50 -21.02
C LEU A 249 -9.16 -12.50 -21.40
N ARG A 250 -10.44 -12.12 -21.31
CA ARG A 250 -11.56 -12.97 -21.75
C ARG A 250 -11.42 -13.42 -23.21
N ASN A 251 -10.82 -12.58 -24.06
CA ASN A 251 -10.65 -12.88 -25.48
C ASN A 251 -9.32 -13.58 -25.79
N SER A 252 -8.24 -13.25 -25.07
CA SER A 252 -6.90 -13.80 -25.33
C SER A 252 -6.62 -15.10 -24.58
N HIS A 253 -7.06 -15.19 -23.32
CA HIS A 253 -6.80 -16.28 -22.39
C HIS A 253 -8.08 -16.67 -21.63
N PRO A 254 -9.06 -17.29 -22.31
CA PRO A 254 -10.37 -17.58 -21.72
C PRO A 254 -10.30 -18.49 -20.50
N ILE A 255 -9.37 -19.46 -20.48
CA ILE A 255 -9.19 -20.41 -19.36
C ILE A 255 -8.81 -19.70 -18.05
N TYR A 256 -7.91 -18.71 -18.15
CA TYR A 256 -7.51 -17.90 -16.98
C TYR A 256 -8.65 -17.03 -16.46
N PHE A 257 -9.46 -16.49 -17.37
CA PHE A 257 -10.61 -15.67 -17.01
C PHE A 257 -11.71 -16.51 -16.36
N GLN A 258 -11.99 -17.70 -16.90
CA GLN A 258 -12.93 -18.66 -16.30
C GLN A 258 -12.49 -19.04 -14.87
N LEU A 259 -11.19 -19.27 -14.65
CA LEU A 259 -10.67 -19.53 -13.32
C LEU A 259 -10.91 -18.34 -12.36
N LEU A 260 -10.73 -17.10 -12.82
CA LEU A 260 -11.04 -15.91 -12.03
C LEU A 260 -12.54 -15.80 -11.70
N GLU A 261 -13.42 -16.09 -12.66
CA GLU A 261 -14.87 -16.13 -12.46
C GLU A 261 -15.25 -17.16 -11.37
N ILE A 262 -14.65 -18.36 -11.42
CA ILE A 262 -14.90 -19.40 -10.42
C ILE A 262 -14.49 -18.95 -9.01
N PHE A 263 -13.32 -18.31 -8.87
CA PHE A 263 -12.84 -17.83 -7.57
C PHE A 263 -13.68 -16.67 -7.03
N THR A 264 -14.21 -15.82 -7.90
CA THR A 264 -15.02 -14.65 -7.53
C THR A 264 -16.45 -15.02 -7.14
N ALA A 265 -17.15 -15.82 -7.95
CA ALA A 265 -18.59 -16.05 -7.82
C ALA A 265 -18.96 -17.48 -7.42
N ASP A 266 -18.24 -18.48 -7.92
CA ASP A 266 -18.69 -19.87 -7.91
C ASP A 266 -18.18 -20.68 -6.71
N LEU A 267 -18.56 -21.96 -6.65
CA LEU A 267 -18.32 -22.86 -5.52
C LEU A 267 -17.26 -23.91 -5.85
N LEU A 268 -16.94 -24.73 -4.84
CA LEU A 268 -15.96 -25.81 -4.98
C LEU A 268 -16.37 -26.85 -6.04
N ASP A 269 -17.67 -27.10 -6.21
CA ASP A 269 -18.16 -28.05 -7.22
C ASP A 269 -17.77 -27.58 -8.63
N ASP A 270 -17.98 -26.30 -8.95
CA ASP A 270 -17.61 -25.70 -10.24
C ASP A 270 -16.09 -25.71 -10.47
N PHE A 271 -15.29 -25.55 -9.41
CA PHE A 271 -13.84 -25.70 -9.48
C PHE A 271 -13.39 -27.15 -9.74
N ASN A 272 -14.13 -28.15 -9.26
CA ASN A 272 -13.86 -29.54 -9.59
C ASN A 272 -14.17 -29.81 -11.06
N ASP A 273 -15.31 -29.34 -11.56
CA ASP A 273 -15.70 -29.47 -12.96
C ASP A 273 -14.64 -28.82 -13.88
N PHE A 274 -14.10 -27.65 -13.50
CA PHE A 274 -13.01 -26.99 -14.21
C PHE A 274 -11.71 -27.82 -14.24
N LYS A 275 -11.36 -28.47 -13.12
CA LYS A 275 -10.17 -29.35 -13.08
C LYS A 275 -10.35 -30.55 -14.01
N ASP A 276 -11.52 -31.17 -13.98
CA ASP A 276 -11.85 -32.33 -14.82
C ASP A 276 -11.89 -31.95 -16.32
N GLU A 277 -12.33 -30.74 -16.66
CA GLU A 277 -12.34 -30.23 -18.05
C GLU A 277 -10.93 -29.85 -18.55
N HIS A 278 -10.06 -29.38 -17.66
CA HIS A 278 -8.71 -28.91 -17.97
C HIS A 278 -7.59 -29.69 -17.25
N ASP A 279 -7.69 -31.02 -17.31
CA ASP A 279 -6.69 -31.93 -16.75
C ASP A 279 -5.28 -31.60 -17.26
N GLY A 280 -4.34 -31.38 -16.32
CA GLY A 280 -2.92 -31.07 -16.60
C GLY A 280 -2.61 -29.59 -16.84
N TRP A 281 -3.60 -28.73 -17.07
CA TRP A 281 -3.36 -27.30 -17.34
C TRP A 281 -2.79 -26.55 -16.12
N ILE A 282 -3.25 -26.88 -14.92
CA ILE A 282 -2.79 -26.24 -13.67
C ILE A 282 -1.30 -26.53 -13.44
N GLU A 283 -0.86 -27.75 -13.69
CA GLU A 283 0.55 -28.18 -13.57
C GLU A 283 1.42 -27.53 -14.64
N GLU A 284 0.93 -27.46 -15.90
CA GLU A 284 1.61 -26.76 -16.99
C GLU A 284 1.85 -25.27 -16.71
N GLN A 285 0.97 -24.65 -15.90
CA GLN A 285 1.07 -23.23 -15.56
C GLN A 285 1.83 -22.94 -14.26
N GLU A 286 2.44 -23.95 -13.65
CA GLU A 286 3.18 -23.89 -12.37
C GLU A 286 2.33 -23.41 -11.19
N LEU A 287 1.02 -23.69 -11.22
CA LEU A 287 0.11 -23.36 -10.13
C LEU A 287 0.01 -24.53 -9.14
N ASP A 288 0.04 -24.23 -7.84
CA ASP A 288 -0.13 -25.25 -6.80
C ASP A 288 -1.62 -25.62 -6.65
N ALA A 289 -1.98 -26.80 -7.18
CA ALA A 289 -3.35 -27.31 -7.15
C ALA A 289 -3.88 -27.48 -5.72
N ASP A 290 -3.04 -27.87 -4.75
CA ASP A 290 -3.47 -28.07 -3.36
C ASP A 290 -3.74 -26.74 -2.67
N ALA A 291 -2.90 -25.73 -2.91
CA ALA A 291 -3.11 -24.37 -2.42
C ALA A 291 -4.40 -23.75 -3.00
N LEU A 292 -4.67 -23.94 -4.29
CA LEU A 292 -5.89 -23.47 -4.95
C LEU A 292 -7.15 -24.18 -4.39
N ASN A 293 -7.10 -25.51 -4.24
CA ASN A 293 -8.18 -26.27 -3.61
C ASN A 293 -8.47 -25.79 -2.19
N ARG A 294 -7.42 -25.58 -1.38
CA ARG A 294 -7.54 -25.05 -0.03
C ARG A 294 -8.18 -23.67 -0.04
N LYS A 295 -7.73 -22.76 -0.92
CA LYS A 295 -8.31 -21.42 -1.06
C LYS A 295 -9.79 -21.49 -1.46
N MET A 296 -10.15 -22.30 -2.44
CA MET A 296 -11.55 -22.48 -2.86
C MET A 296 -12.44 -23.04 -1.75
N ARG A 297 -11.93 -23.96 -0.92
CA ARG A 297 -12.65 -24.41 0.29
C ARG A 297 -12.94 -23.25 1.24
N LEU A 298 -11.94 -22.42 1.55
CA LEU A 298 -12.13 -21.26 2.43
C LEU A 298 -13.17 -20.27 1.87
N LEU A 299 -13.08 -19.97 0.56
CA LEU A 299 -14.00 -19.07 -0.14
C LEU A 299 -15.44 -19.62 -0.21
N THR A 300 -15.58 -20.92 -0.46
CA THR A 300 -16.88 -21.63 -0.48
C THR A 300 -17.55 -21.53 0.88
N LEU A 301 -16.81 -21.76 1.97
CA LEU A 301 -17.35 -21.63 3.32
C LEU A 301 -17.78 -20.19 3.63
N ALA A 302 -17.00 -19.20 3.22
CA ALA A 302 -17.34 -17.79 3.37
C ALA A 302 -18.65 -17.43 2.63
N SER A 303 -18.82 -17.92 1.39
CA SER A 303 -20.04 -17.71 0.60
C SER A 303 -21.27 -18.36 1.22
N ILE A 304 -21.14 -19.57 1.77
CA ILE A 304 -22.25 -20.26 2.44
C ILE A 304 -22.61 -19.57 3.75
N ALA A 305 -21.61 -19.10 4.49
CA ALA A 305 -21.84 -18.29 5.69
C ALA A 305 -22.59 -16.99 5.35
N ALA A 306 -22.23 -16.34 4.25
CA ALA A 306 -22.89 -15.11 3.78
C ALA A 306 -24.33 -15.33 3.31
N SER A 307 -24.61 -16.43 2.59
CA SER A 307 -25.98 -16.76 2.15
C SER A 307 -26.90 -17.15 3.31
N THR A 308 -26.33 -17.67 4.39
CA THR A 308 -27.05 -18.09 5.62
C THR A 308 -27.25 -16.94 6.62
N GLY A 309 -27.03 -15.68 6.21
CA GLY A 309 -27.03 -14.49 7.07
C GLY A 309 -28.33 -14.22 7.86
N GLN A 310 -29.45 -14.83 7.47
CA GLN A 310 -30.74 -14.69 8.16
C GLN A 310 -30.85 -15.60 9.40
N THR A 311 -30.42 -16.86 9.29
CA THR A 311 -30.50 -17.82 10.41
C THR A 311 -29.27 -17.78 11.30
N ARG A 312 -28.14 -17.25 10.80
CA ARG A 312 -26.86 -17.11 11.49
C ARG A 312 -26.33 -18.41 12.12
N SER A 313 -26.88 -19.56 11.73
CA SER A 313 -26.53 -20.87 12.27
C SER A 313 -26.37 -21.84 11.13
N LEU A 314 -25.17 -22.41 11.02
CA LEU A 314 -24.77 -23.30 9.94
C LEU A 314 -24.46 -24.70 10.50
N PRO A 315 -25.26 -25.73 10.15
CA PRO A 315 -25.00 -27.10 10.60
C PRO A 315 -23.73 -27.69 9.97
N TYR A 316 -22.98 -28.50 10.72
CA TYR A 316 -21.75 -29.13 10.23
C TYR A 316 -22.00 -30.04 9.02
N ALA A 317 -23.16 -30.70 8.93
CA ALA A 317 -23.51 -31.54 7.79
C ALA A 317 -23.56 -30.75 6.47
N HIS A 318 -24.04 -29.50 6.52
CA HIS A 318 -24.08 -28.64 5.35
C HIS A 318 -22.67 -28.20 4.94
N ILE A 319 -21.83 -27.86 5.93
CA ILE A 319 -20.42 -27.49 5.72
C ILE A 319 -19.63 -28.66 5.12
N ALA A 320 -19.75 -29.85 5.69
CA ALA A 320 -19.06 -31.05 5.23
C ALA A 320 -19.43 -31.42 3.79
N LYS A 321 -20.72 -31.31 3.45
CA LYS A 321 -21.20 -31.55 2.08
C LYS A 321 -20.62 -30.55 1.09
N ALA A 322 -20.66 -29.27 1.40
CA ALA A 322 -20.20 -28.23 0.48
C ALA A 322 -18.68 -28.16 0.31
N LEU A 323 -17.92 -28.49 1.36
CA LEU A 323 -16.46 -28.57 1.30
C LEU A 323 -15.96 -29.93 0.79
N GLN A 324 -16.85 -30.91 0.66
CA GLN A 324 -16.54 -32.30 0.31
C GLN A 324 -15.49 -32.93 1.24
N ILE A 325 -15.65 -32.74 2.55
CA ILE A 325 -14.72 -33.22 3.59
C ILE A 325 -15.43 -34.11 4.62
N PRO A 326 -14.67 -34.96 5.34
CA PRO A 326 -15.20 -35.67 6.50
C PRO A 326 -15.71 -34.73 7.57
N SER A 327 -16.77 -35.12 8.28
CA SER A 327 -17.35 -34.31 9.36
C SER A 327 -16.38 -34.06 10.53
N SER A 328 -15.34 -34.88 10.69
CA SER A 328 -14.28 -34.69 11.69
C SER A 328 -13.45 -33.43 11.44
N ASP A 329 -13.28 -33.05 10.18
CA ASP A 329 -12.31 -32.03 9.79
C ASP A 329 -12.96 -30.65 9.71
N VAL A 330 -14.29 -30.59 9.76
CA VAL A 330 -15.09 -29.35 9.68
C VAL A 330 -14.60 -28.31 10.68
N GLU A 331 -14.27 -28.71 11.91
CA GLU A 331 -13.81 -27.78 12.94
C GLU A 331 -12.49 -27.11 12.57
N MET A 332 -11.55 -27.87 11.99
CA MET A 332 -10.26 -27.33 11.55
C MET A 332 -10.44 -26.33 10.40
N TRP A 333 -11.32 -26.62 9.45
CA TRP A 333 -11.64 -25.71 8.35
C TRP A 333 -12.35 -24.44 8.82
N VAL A 334 -13.27 -24.54 9.78
CA VAL A 334 -13.92 -23.36 10.37
C VAL A 334 -12.90 -22.49 11.10
N ILE A 335 -11.96 -23.08 11.85
CA ILE A 335 -10.87 -22.35 12.51
C ILE A 335 -9.98 -21.65 11.49
N ASP A 336 -9.63 -22.31 10.39
CA ASP A 336 -8.79 -21.75 9.33
C ASP A 336 -9.48 -20.57 8.63
N VAL A 337 -10.80 -20.65 8.36
CA VAL A 337 -11.57 -19.55 7.79
C VAL A 337 -11.69 -18.36 8.75
N ILE A 338 -11.81 -18.61 10.05
CA ILE A 338 -11.78 -17.56 11.07
C ILE A 338 -10.40 -16.90 11.13
N ARG A 339 -9.33 -17.69 11.07
CA ARG A 339 -7.95 -17.18 11.06
C ARG A 339 -7.67 -16.34 9.80
N ALA A 340 -8.26 -16.71 8.66
CA ALA A 340 -8.20 -15.94 7.42
C ALA A 340 -9.03 -14.64 7.48
N GLY A 341 -9.86 -14.43 8.51
CA GLY A 341 -10.68 -13.23 8.65
C GLY A 341 -11.89 -13.17 7.72
N LEU A 342 -12.22 -14.27 7.02
CA LEU A 342 -13.34 -14.33 6.09
C LEU A 342 -14.68 -14.46 6.82
N VAL A 343 -14.69 -15.10 8.00
CA VAL A 343 -15.89 -15.28 8.83
C VAL A 343 -15.53 -15.11 10.30
N GLU A 344 -16.40 -14.50 11.07
CA GLU A 344 -16.32 -14.43 12.52
C GLU A 344 -17.52 -15.17 13.12
N GLY A 345 -17.28 -16.02 14.11
CA GLY A 345 -18.35 -16.81 14.70
C GLY A 345 -17.90 -17.65 15.89
N LYS A 346 -18.85 -18.39 16.46
CA LYS A 346 -18.64 -19.32 17.57
C LYS A 346 -19.02 -20.73 17.15
N LEU A 347 -18.16 -21.67 17.49
CA LEU A 347 -18.37 -23.08 17.24
C LEU A 347 -19.12 -23.72 18.42
N SER A 348 -20.16 -24.51 18.14
CA SER A 348 -20.86 -25.29 19.16
C SER A 348 -20.77 -26.78 18.81
N GLN A 349 -19.82 -27.46 19.43
CA GLN A 349 -19.56 -28.89 19.18
C GLN A 349 -20.72 -29.78 19.64
N LEU A 350 -21.39 -29.43 20.75
CA LEU A 350 -22.53 -30.22 21.28
C LEU A 350 -23.72 -30.24 20.32
N THR A 351 -24.00 -29.11 19.67
CA THR A 351 -25.10 -28.97 18.72
C THR A 351 -24.68 -29.21 17.28
N GLN A 352 -23.38 -29.44 17.02
CA GLN A 352 -22.80 -29.58 15.67
C GLN A 352 -23.21 -28.41 14.76
N THR A 353 -23.18 -27.20 15.30
CA THR A 353 -23.55 -25.96 14.59
C THR A 353 -22.47 -24.90 14.76
N PHE A 354 -22.28 -24.12 13.69
CA PHE A 354 -21.45 -22.94 13.66
C PHE A 354 -22.33 -21.69 13.67
N LEU A 355 -22.21 -20.89 14.72
CA LEU A 355 -22.95 -19.64 14.89
C LEU A 355 -22.14 -18.49 14.26
N ILE A 356 -22.68 -17.87 13.22
CA ILE A 356 -22.03 -16.82 12.46
C ILE A 356 -22.37 -15.46 13.07
N HIS A 357 -21.36 -14.66 13.39
CA HIS A 357 -21.51 -13.27 13.82
C HIS A 357 -21.38 -12.31 12.63
N ARG A 358 -20.37 -12.55 11.78
CA ARG A 358 -20.05 -11.77 10.59
C ARG A 358 -19.49 -12.68 9.51
N SER A 359 -19.82 -12.38 8.26
CA SER A 359 -19.26 -13.04 7.08
C SER A 359 -18.88 -12.00 6.05
N THR A 360 -17.76 -12.21 5.37
CA THR A 360 -17.33 -11.40 4.23
C THR A 360 -18.05 -11.87 2.97
N TYR A 361 -18.58 -10.92 2.19
CA TYR A 361 -19.16 -11.20 0.88
C TYR A 361 -18.06 -11.12 -0.18
N ARG A 362 -17.91 -12.16 -1.01
CA ARG A 362 -16.93 -12.19 -2.11
C ARG A 362 -17.25 -11.21 -3.22
N VAL A 363 -18.54 -11.05 -3.53
CA VAL A 363 -19.05 -10.08 -4.50
C VAL A 363 -20.03 -9.17 -3.80
N PHE A 364 -19.77 -7.87 -3.85
CA PHE A 364 -20.66 -6.86 -3.30
C PHE A 364 -21.32 -6.05 -4.43
N GLY A 365 -22.51 -6.49 -4.83
CA GLY A 365 -23.29 -5.89 -5.92
C GLY A 365 -24.49 -5.09 -5.43
N GLU A 366 -25.36 -4.74 -6.38
CA GLU A 366 -26.56 -3.92 -6.13
C GLU A 366 -27.53 -4.60 -5.15
N ASN A 367 -27.67 -5.93 -5.20
CA ASN A 367 -28.56 -6.67 -4.32
C ASN A 367 -28.14 -6.52 -2.85
N GLN A 368 -26.84 -6.57 -2.58
CA GLN A 368 -26.29 -6.38 -1.23
C GLN A 368 -26.47 -4.93 -0.78
N TRP A 369 -26.28 -3.95 -1.67
CA TRP A 369 -26.56 -2.53 -1.38
C TRP A 369 -28.03 -2.30 -1.02
N ARG A 370 -28.97 -2.93 -1.73
CA ARG A 370 -30.41 -2.85 -1.41
C ARG A 370 -30.73 -3.44 -0.05
N GLU A 371 -30.10 -4.57 0.31
CA GLU A 371 -30.26 -5.16 1.64
C GLU A 371 -29.72 -4.24 2.75
N VAL A 372 -28.55 -3.63 2.55
CA VAL A 372 -27.98 -2.65 3.48
C VAL A 372 -28.89 -1.43 3.63
N ALA A 373 -29.40 -0.88 2.53
CA ALA A 373 -30.33 0.24 2.57
C ALA A 373 -31.60 -0.11 3.37
N SER A 374 -32.20 -1.28 3.11
CA SER A 374 -33.38 -1.75 3.85
C SER A 374 -33.12 -1.91 5.35
N ARG A 375 -31.98 -2.49 5.73
CA ARG A 375 -31.58 -2.63 7.15
C ARG A 375 -31.32 -1.28 7.81
N LEU A 376 -30.70 -0.34 7.11
CA LEU A 376 -30.49 1.03 7.60
C LEU A 376 -31.80 1.77 7.79
N ASP A 377 -32.77 1.61 6.89
CA ASP A 377 -34.10 2.20 7.03
C ASP A 377 -34.86 1.61 8.22
N MET A 378 -34.79 0.29 8.42
CA MET A 378 -35.35 -0.34 9.63
C MET A 378 -34.70 0.21 10.90
N TRP A 379 -33.38 0.38 10.91
CA TRP A 379 -32.66 0.93 12.05
C TRP A 379 -33.01 2.40 12.31
N ARG A 380 -33.09 3.21 11.24
CA ARG A 380 -33.56 4.59 11.29
C ARG A 380 -34.95 4.68 11.92
N ASN A 381 -35.89 3.88 11.44
CA ASN A 381 -37.26 3.85 11.97
C ASN A 381 -37.30 3.41 13.44
N SER A 382 -36.47 2.43 13.81
CA SER A 382 -36.36 1.98 15.20
C SER A 382 -35.81 3.08 16.12
N LEU A 383 -34.79 3.81 15.69
CA LEU A 383 -34.22 4.94 16.45
C LEU A 383 -35.20 6.10 16.57
N VAL A 384 -35.97 6.40 15.52
CA VAL A 384 -37.05 7.40 15.59
C VAL A 384 -38.12 6.96 16.58
N GLY A 385 -38.50 5.67 16.58
CA GLY A 385 -39.43 5.11 17.56
C GLY A 385 -38.92 5.25 19.00
N VAL A 386 -37.65 4.90 19.26
CA VAL A 386 -37.03 5.08 20.58
C VAL A 386 -37.00 6.56 21.00
N LEU A 387 -36.69 7.47 20.08
CA LEU A 387 -36.70 8.91 20.35
C LEU A 387 -38.09 9.41 20.71
N GLN A 388 -39.13 8.94 20.03
CA GLN A 388 -40.53 9.27 20.35
C GLN A 388 -40.91 8.76 21.75
N VAL A 389 -40.54 7.53 22.10
CA VAL A 389 -40.80 6.98 23.45
C VAL A 389 -40.08 7.81 24.52
N ILE A 390 -38.82 8.18 24.29
CA ILE A 390 -38.06 9.03 25.23
C ILE A 390 -38.71 10.42 25.37
N GLN A 391 -39.19 11.01 24.28
CA GLN A 391 -39.87 12.30 24.32
C GLN A 391 -41.21 12.22 25.06
N MET A 392 -41.97 11.14 24.84
CA MET A 392 -43.23 10.88 25.56
C MET A 392 -42.97 10.69 27.05
N GLU A 393 -42.03 9.84 27.44
CA GLU A 393 -41.65 9.63 28.85
C GLU A 393 -41.16 10.92 29.50
N LYS A 394 -40.37 11.73 28.80
CA LYS A 394 -39.95 13.05 29.30
C LYS A 394 -41.16 13.96 29.53
N ALA A 395 -42.13 13.99 28.62
CA ALA A 395 -43.33 14.81 28.77
C ALA A 395 -44.23 14.30 29.91
N SER A 396 -44.42 12.99 30.02
CA SER A 396 -45.16 12.35 31.12
C SER A 396 -44.50 12.59 32.48
N PHE A 397 -43.16 12.54 32.55
CA PHE A 397 -42.41 12.87 33.76
C PHE A 397 -42.58 14.34 34.17
N ILE A 398 -42.54 15.27 33.22
CA ILE A 398 -42.80 16.70 33.49
C ILE A 398 -44.24 16.88 33.99
N GLN A 399 -45.23 16.25 33.36
CA GLN A 399 -46.63 16.33 33.78
C GLN A 399 -46.85 15.73 35.18
N MET A 400 -46.21 14.59 35.49
CA MET A 400 -46.25 14.00 36.84
C MET A 400 -45.64 14.94 37.88
N LYS A 401 -44.47 15.52 37.57
CA LYS A 401 -43.80 16.47 38.46
C LYS A 401 -44.64 17.74 38.67
N ASP A 402 -45.28 18.24 37.63
CA ASP A 402 -46.17 19.39 37.70
C ASP A 402 -47.44 19.09 38.51
N ALA A 403 -47.98 17.87 38.38
CA ALA A 403 -49.12 17.42 39.18
C ALA A 403 -48.75 17.26 40.66
N GLU A 404 -47.58 16.68 40.96
CA GLU A 404 -47.05 16.55 42.31
C GLU A 404 -46.79 17.93 42.94
N ASN A 405 -46.18 18.86 42.19
CA ASN A 405 -45.98 20.24 42.63
C ASN A 405 -47.31 20.94 42.91
N LYS A 406 -48.32 20.80 42.05
CA LYS A 406 -49.66 21.34 42.29
C LYS A 406 -50.35 20.74 43.50
N GLU A 407 -50.15 19.45 43.76
CA GLU A 407 -50.70 18.78 44.94
C GLU A 407 -49.99 19.26 46.23
N ILE A 408 -48.68 19.46 46.17
CA ILE A 408 -47.88 20.05 47.25
C ILE A 408 -48.33 21.50 47.51
N GLU A 409 -48.52 22.32 46.48
CA GLU A 409 -49.06 23.68 46.60
C GLU A 409 -50.49 23.70 47.15
N ALA A 410 -51.36 22.78 46.71
CA ALA A 410 -52.71 22.65 47.25
C ALA A 410 -52.71 22.26 48.73
N LYS A 411 -51.81 21.36 49.15
CA LYS A 411 -51.61 20.99 50.56
C LYS A 411 -51.04 22.16 51.37
N LEU A 412 -50.11 22.94 50.82
CA LEU A 412 -49.57 24.15 51.43
C LEU A 412 -50.65 25.23 51.60
N ASN A 413 -51.46 25.49 50.57
CA ASN A 413 -52.56 26.46 50.60
C ASN A 413 -53.73 26.03 51.51
N GLY A 414 -54.00 24.72 51.59
CA GLY A 414 -54.94 24.16 52.56
C GLY A 414 -54.43 24.29 54.01
N ALA A 415 -53.12 24.16 54.23
CA ALA A 415 -52.50 24.33 55.54
C ALA A 415 -52.44 25.81 55.99
N THR A 416 -52.30 26.78 55.07
CA THR A 416 -52.39 28.22 55.39
C THR A 416 -53.82 28.70 55.62
N SER A 417 -54.83 28.09 54.98
CA SER A 417 -56.26 28.37 55.26
C SER A 417 -56.68 27.96 56.68
N GLY A 418 -56.06 26.93 57.25
CA GLY A 418 -56.27 26.51 58.64
C GLY A 418 -55.57 27.36 59.70
N ARG A 419 -54.77 28.37 59.33
CA ARG A 419 -53.92 29.12 60.28
C ARG A 419 -53.82 30.63 60.03
N ALA A 420 -54.78 31.24 59.36
CA ALA A 420 -54.81 32.70 59.13
C ALA A 420 -56.18 33.33 59.43
N GLY A 421 -56.63 33.17 60.67
CA GLY A 421 -57.36 34.25 61.33
C GLY A 421 -56.39 35.38 61.65
N GLY A 422 -56.30 36.37 60.75
CA GLY A 422 -55.60 37.64 60.96
C GLY A 422 -54.16 37.67 60.45
N PHE A 423 -53.92 38.26 59.28
CA PHE A 423 -53.33 39.59 59.15
C PHE A 423 -53.22 40.02 57.67
N SER A 424 -53.26 41.33 57.50
CA SER A 424 -53.47 42.10 56.27
C SER A 424 -52.40 41.94 55.18
N ARG A 425 -52.88 42.06 53.93
CA ARG A 425 -52.22 42.53 52.69
C ARG A 425 -50.76 43.00 52.80
N LEU A 426 -49.89 42.48 51.92
CA LEU A 426 -49.04 43.31 51.04
C LEU A 426 -48.44 42.50 49.87
N ARG A 427 -48.60 43.14 48.70
CA ARG A 427 -48.23 42.87 47.30
C ARG A 427 -46.72 42.71 47.05
N LYS A 428 -46.34 41.81 46.13
CA LYS A 428 -45.29 41.95 45.06
C LYS A 428 -45.20 40.63 44.26
N GLU A 429 -45.61 40.65 43.00
CA GLU A 429 -44.78 40.84 41.78
C GLU A 429 -43.95 39.60 41.42
N GLU A 430 -44.18 39.13 40.20
CA GLU A 430 -43.53 38.03 39.47
C GLU A 430 -42.00 38.12 39.52
N PRO A 431 -41.33 37.01 39.15
CA PRO A 431 -40.68 37.11 37.84
C PRO A 431 -40.84 35.87 36.96
N GLU A 432 -40.80 36.15 35.66
CA GLU A 432 -40.47 35.27 34.54
C GLU A 432 -39.12 34.53 34.75
N LEU A 433 -38.80 33.67 33.77
CA LEU A 433 -37.57 32.88 33.50
C LEU A 433 -37.81 31.38 33.76
N GLU A 434 -37.52 30.45 32.85
CA GLU A 434 -36.76 30.43 31.60
C GLU A 434 -37.18 29.17 30.80
#